data_AF-A0A972QML4-F1
#
_entry.id   AF-A0A972QML4-F1
#
_cell.length_a   1.000
_cell.length_b   1.000
_cell.length_c   1.000
_cell.angle_alpha   90.00
_cell.angle_beta   90.00
_cell.angle_gamma   90.00
#
_symmetry.space_group_name_H-M   'P 1'
#
loop_
_entity.id
_entity.type
_entity.pdbx_description
1 polymer ?
#
loop_
_entity_poly.entity_id
_entity_poly.type
_entity_poly.pdbx_seq_one_letter_code
_entity_poly.pdbx_strand_id
1 'polypeptide(L)'
;MNTDTVRLNITIPKELAQALNKFAGNRKRSRFIVEAVRKQIDQKRKEELEKVLEEGYRATAKESSALAKEFEGADLEGWDDY
;
A
#
# COMPACT_ATOMS: atom_id res chain seq x y z
N MET A 1 -27.75 6.62 0.06
CA MET A 1 -26.56 5.79 0.29
C MET A 1 -26.53 5.45 1.77
N ASN A 2 -26.72 4.19 2.15
CA ASN A 2 -26.63 3.78 3.55
C ASN A 2 -25.17 3.96 4.00
N THR A 3 -24.91 4.97 4.82
CA THR A 3 -23.62 5.10 5.51
C THR A 3 -23.64 4.12 6.67
N ASP A 4 -23.20 2.89 6.40
CA ASP A 4 -23.11 1.84 7.41
C ASP A 4 -21.92 2.15 8.34
N THR A 5 -22.17 3.00 9.33
CA THR A 5 -21.14 3.48 10.27
C THR A 5 -21.28 2.75 11.60
N VAL A 6 -20.20 2.09 12.03
CA VAL A 6 -20.14 1.46 13.35
C VAL A 6 -19.58 2.46 14.37
N ARG A 7 -20.30 2.70 15.47
CA ARG A 7 -19.82 3.52 16.58
C ARG A 7 -18.89 2.70 17.47
N LEU A 8 -17.66 3.16 17.62
CA LEU A 8 -16.64 2.54 18.47
C LEU A 8 -16.30 3.45 19.64
N ASN A 9 -16.18 2.89 20.85
CA ASN A 9 -15.62 3.58 22.01
C ASN A 9 -14.15 3.19 22.13
N ILE A 10 -13.25 4.16 21.98
CA ILE A 10 -11.80 3.95 22.02
C ILE A 10 -11.17 4.80 23.12
N THR A 11 -10.16 4.25 23.79
CA THR A 11 -9.32 4.99 24.72
C THR A 11 -8.13 5.54 23.97
N ILE A 12 -7.92 6.86 24.06
CA ILE A 12 -6.77 7.54 23.46
C ILE A 12 -6.03 8.36 24.52
N PRO A 13 -4.69 8.46 24.45
CA PRO A 13 -3.92 9.31 25.33
C PRO A 13 -4.42 10.76 25.30
N LYS A 14 -4.40 11.44 26.45
CA LYS A 14 -4.89 12.81 26.59
C LYS A 14 -4.21 13.78 25.64
N GLU A 15 -2.89 13.65 25.48
CA GLU A 15 -2.07 14.46 24.58
C GLU A 15 -2.51 14.29 23.12
N LEU A 16 -2.78 13.05 22.70
CA LEU A 16 -3.23 12.75 21.36
C LEU A 16 -4.65 13.27 21.10
N ALA A 17 -5.54 13.19 22.11
CA ALA A 17 -6.87 13.79 22.02
C ALA A 17 -6.79 15.32 21.86
N GLN A 18 -5.87 15.98 22.57
CA GLN A 18 -5.64 17.43 22.41
C GLN A 18 -5.09 17.77 21.02
N ALA A 19 -4.10 17.02 20.53
CA ALA A 19 -3.56 17.18 19.20
C ALA A 19 -4.66 16.99 18.13
N LEU A 20 -5.44 15.93 18.24
CA LEU A 20 -6.57 15.66 17.35
C LEU A 20 -7.56 16.83 17.31
N ASN A 21 -7.86 17.43 18.47
CA ASN A 21 -8.76 18.58 18.55
C ASN A 21 -8.17 19.81 17.85
N LYS A 22 -6.85 20.02 17.99
CA LYS A 22 -6.13 21.13 17.35
C LYS A 22 -6.07 20.98 15.83
N PHE A 23 -5.77 19.78 15.32
CA PHE A 23 -5.59 19.54 13.90
C PHE A 23 -6.90 19.34 13.13
N ALA A 24 -7.87 18.61 13.70
CA ALA A 24 -9.13 18.34 13.02
C ALA A 24 -10.16 19.49 13.20
N GLY A 25 -10.05 20.27 14.27
CA GLY A 25 -11.08 21.21 14.69
C GLY A 25 -12.32 20.52 15.28
N ASN A 26 -13.17 21.29 15.95
CA ASN A 26 -14.41 20.76 16.52
C ASN A 26 -15.33 20.26 15.39
N ARG A 27 -15.87 19.04 15.54
CA ARG A 27 -16.75 18.29 14.62
C ARG A 27 -16.12 17.48 13.48
N LYS A 28 -14.81 17.58 13.20
CA LYS A 28 -14.15 16.73 12.16
C LYS A 28 -13.26 15.61 12.71
N ARG A 29 -13.29 15.36 14.02
CA ARG A 29 -12.46 14.33 14.69
C ARG A 29 -12.67 12.93 14.11
N SER A 30 -13.93 12.51 13.93
CA SER A 30 -14.24 11.20 13.36
C SER A 30 -13.67 11.04 11.95
N ARG A 31 -13.87 12.04 11.09
CA ARG A 31 -13.31 12.05 9.73
C ARG A 31 -11.79 11.94 9.74
N PHE A 32 -11.11 12.71 10.59
CA PHE A 32 -9.66 12.67 10.70
C PHE A 32 -9.16 11.29 11.15
N ILE A 33 -9.81 10.68 12.15
CA ILE A 33 -9.47 9.33 12.62
C ILE A 33 -9.67 8.32 11.48
N VAL A 34 -10.78 8.39 10.75
CA VAL A 34 -11.06 7.48 9.62
C VAL A 34 -10.01 7.60 8.53
N GLU A 35 -9.64 8.83 8.15
CA GLU A 35 -8.60 9.08 7.14
C GLU A 35 -7.23 8.55 7.62
N ALA A 36 -6.86 8.79 8.88
CA ALA A 36 -5.61 8.31 9.45
C ALA A 36 -5.56 6.77 9.52
N VAL A 37 -6.64 6.12 9.98
CA VAL A 37 -6.74 4.66 10.05
C VAL A 37 -6.66 4.04 8.66
N ARG A 38 -7.39 4.61 7.67
CA ARG A 38 -7.32 4.15 6.28
C ARG A 38 -5.89 4.23 5.74
N LYS A 39 -5.24 5.38 5.90
CA LYS A 39 -3.85 5.58 5.48
C LYS A 39 -2.91 4.57 6.12
N GLN A 40 -3.07 4.31 7.42
CA GLN A 40 -2.23 3.34 8.13
C GLN A 40 -2.43 1.90 7.63
N ILE A 41 -3.68 1.51 7.34
CA ILE A 41 -4.00 0.18 6.79
C ILE A 41 -3.40 0.04 5.39
N ASP A 42 -3.58 1.03 4.53
CA ASP A 42 -3.07 0.99 3.16
C ASP A 42 -1.54 0.94 3.14
N GLN A 43 -0.88 1.70 4.02
CA GLN A 43 0.56 1.65 4.18
C GLN A 43 1.05 0.26 4.60
N LYS A 44 0.42 -0.36 5.60
CA LYS A 44 0.79 -1.72 6.05
C LYS A 44 0.60 -2.76 4.95
N ARG A 45 -0.52 -2.69 4.21
CA ARG A 45 -0.79 -3.59 3.08
C ARG A 45 0.26 -3.42 1.98
N LYS A 46 0.67 -2.19 1.69
CA LYS A 46 1.72 -1.91 0.72
C LYS A 46 3.05 -2.51 1.16
N GLU A 47 3.44 -2.32 2.42
CA GLU A 47 4.68 -2.88 2.97
C GLU A 47 4.67 -4.42 2.96
N GLU A 48 3.55 -5.05 3.26
CA GLU A 48 3.39 -6.51 3.15
C GLU A 48 3.49 -6.98 1.70
N LEU A 49 2.83 -6.28 0.77
CA LEU A 49 2.88 -6.59 -0.66
C LEU A 49 4.31 -6.47 -1.20
N GLU A 50 5.03 -5.39 -0.87
CA GLU A 50 6.42 -5.20 -1.29
C GLU A 50 7.32 -6.34 -0.82
N LYS A 51 7.14 -6.82 0.42
CA LYS A 51 7.90 -7.97 0.94
C LYS A 51 7.60 -9.25 0.16
N VAL A 52 6.33 -9.53 -0.11
CA VAL A 52 5.92 -10.74 -0.87
C VAL A 52 6.44 -10.67 -2.30
N LEU A 53 6.37 -9.50 -2.95
CA LEU A 53 6.92 -9.30 -4.28
C LEU A 53 8.43 -9.49 -4.29
N GLU A 54 9.15 -8.89 -3.33
CA GLU A 54 10.60 -9.04 -3.21
C GLU A 54 11.00 -10.52 -3.06
N GLU A 55 10.31 -11.25 -2.17
CA GLU A 55 10.54 -12.68 -1.97
C GLU A 55 10.27 -13.47 -3.25
N GLY A 56 9.14 -13.22 -3.91
CA GLY A 56 8.77 -13.86 -5.18
C GLY A 56 9.82 -13.63 -6.27
N TYR A 57 10.23 -12.38 -6.49
CA TYR A 57 11.26 -12.04 -7.47
C TYR A 57 12.61 -12.67 -7.15
N ARG A 58 13.01 -12.69 -5.87
CA ARG A 58 14.27 -13.36 -5.45
C ARG A 58 14.20 -14.86 -5.68
N ALA A 59 13.05 -15.49 -5.39
CA ALA A 59 12.85 -16.92 -5.55
C ALA A 59 12.89 -17.36 -7.02
N THR A 60 12.29 -16.57 -7.93
CA THR A 60 12.21 -16.90 -9.36
C THR A 60 13.34 -16.31 -10.19
N ALA A 61 14.22 -15.47 -9.62
CA ALA A 61 15.26 -14.73 -10.34
C ALA A 61 16.07 -15.58 -11.34
N LYS A 62 16.48 -16.79 -10.91
CA LYS A 62 17.28 -17.69 -11.76
C LYS A 62 16.48 -18.21 -12.96
N GLU A 63 15.25 -18.66 -12.71
CA GLU A 63 14.36 -19.15 -13.76
C GLU A 63 14.00 -18.03 -14.73
N SER A 64 13.59 -16.87 -14.20
CA SER A 64 13.26 -15.70 -15.01
C SER A 64 14.44 -15.22 -15.87
N SER A 65 15.66 -15.25 -15.32
CA SER A 65 16.86 -14.88 -16.10
C SER A 65 17.19 -15.90 -17.20
N ALA A 66 17.01 -17.20 -16.92
CA ALA A 66 17.22 -18.24 -17.92
C ALA A 66 16.21 -18.13 -19.07
N LEU A 67 14.93 -17.91 -18.72
CA LEU A 67 13.86 -17.70 -19.70
C LEU A 67 14.10 -16.44 -20.54
N ALA A 68 14.46 -15.32 -19.92
CA ALA A 68 14.78 -14.08 -20.65
C ALA A 68 15.89 -14.32 -21.69
N LYS A 69 16.94 -15.03 -21.31
CA LYS A 69 18.05 -15.36 -22.22
C LYS A 69 17.61 -16.27 -23.38
N GLU A 70 16.72 -17.23 -23.13
CA GLU A 70 16.20 -18.12 -24.17
C GLU A 70 15.43 -17.34 -25.25
N PHE A 71 14.74 -16.27 -24.85
CA PHE A 71 13.89 -15.46 -25.74
C PHE A 71 14.59 -14.23 -26.33
N GLU A 72 15.86 -13.95 -25.98
CA GLU A 72 16.63 -12.81 -26.51
C GLU A 72 16.63 -12.74 -28.05
N GLY A 73 16.67 -13.89 -28.72
CA GLY A 73 16.62 -13.95 -30.18
C GLY A 73 15.30 -13.40 -30.75
N ALA A 74 14.18 -13.76 -30.13
CA ALA A 74 12.85 -13.30 -30.53
C ALA A 74 12.62 -11.81 -30.21
N ASP A 75 13.20 -11.31 -29.12
CA ASP A 75 13.09 -9.90 -28.73
C ASP A 75 13.75 -8.95 -29.73
N LEU A 76 14.77 -9.42 -30.46
CA LEU A 76 15.54 -8.67 -31.45
C LEU A 76 15.08 -8.91 -32.89
N GLU A 77 14.10 -9.79 -33.13
CA GLU A 77 13.58 -10.02 -34.48
C GLU A 77 12.99 -8.74 -35.09
N GLY A 78 13.44 -8.37 -36.29
CA GLY A 78 12.96 -7.19 -37.02
C GLY A 78 13.48 -5.83 -36.52
N TRP A 79 14.41 -5.81 -35.56
CA TRP A 79 15.06 -4.57 -35.10
C TRP A 79 16.04 -3.98 -36.12
N ASP A 80 16.60 -4.80 -37.01
CA ASP A 80 17.60 -4.40 -38.00
C ASP A 80 16.97 -3.90 -39.33
N ASP A 81 15.64 -3.92 -39.45
CA ASP A 81 14.91 -3.65 -40.69
C ASP A 81 14.49 -2.16 -40.90
N TYR A 82 15.10 -1.21 -40.17
CA TYR A 82 14.82 0.24 -40.25
C TYR A 82 16.01 1.12 -40.64
#